data_AF-A0A7C1AHX2-F1
#
_entry.id   AF-A0A7C1AHX2-F1
#
_cell.length_a   1.000
_cell.length_b   1.000
_cell.length_c   1.000
_cell.angle_alpha   90.00
_cell.angle_beta   90.00
_cell.angle_gamma   90.00
#
_symmetry.space_group_name_H-M   'P 1'
#
loop_
_entity.id
_entity.type
_entity.pdbx_description
1 polymer ?
#
loop_
_entity_poly.entity_id
_entity_poly.type
_entity_poly.pdbx_seq_one_letter_code
_entity_poly.pdbx_strand_id
1 'polypeptide(L)'
;MIGVEASPATQVIAALTASALYAATYLSFVRLLRYPRNWRLPSLSACLATGALAALTVALVSLSPDGIDTPALAVSAGFIAVLFYIIAAPAIAFRPARRHIEFLAKHGDTAGLWLLGPALLAGLAIPNIRLQAVLGIAMAIELTWFLRQRRAGRRRRLYTLNDHDLSVLETQAKGDLVAFRRRHGIRELALSAGAVSWRGCGKGTSPCPFNLYVNRLGLNTSPCCREHMKDLSHHIASGLREMGVVHWLEGGTLLGAVREKGALLVWEDDVDISVLLDGEMTWDRLAAGLAERGAREGYFVDLFEKKGFISISFDPPKPWPFRWERNRFRGEIRADIAIYRQATSFGEAVLERRSHKGAMPATESGGYGVPREIVLPTSTVRFLGGDFACPNRPEAYLQLLYGDFAKTEYTYIDAGPAKARARIDAAAGNPPVL
;
A
#
# COMPACT_ATOMS: atom_id res chain seq x y z
N MET A 1 54.49 15.75 -13.99
CA MET A 1 53.06 15.58 -13.66
C MET A 1 52.97 15.05 -12.23
N ILE A 2 52.82 15.96 -11.27
CA ILE A 2 52.74 15.64 -9.85
C ILE A 2 51.25 15.69 -9.51
N GLY A 3 50.64 14.54 -9.25
CA GLY A 3 49.26 14.47 -8.80
C GLY A 3 49.15 15.18 -7.46
N VAL A 4 48.44 16.31 -7.44
CA VAL A 4 48.07 16.97 -6.19
C VAL A 4 47.13 16.02 -5.47
N GLU A 5 47.60 15.34 -4.42
CA GLU A 5 46.73 14.60 -3.52
C GLU A 5 45.64 15.57 -3.04
N ALA A 6 44.38 15.25 -3.37
CA ALA A 6 43.24 16.06 -2.98
C ALA A 6 43.27 16.22 -1.46
N SER A 7 43.16 17.46 -0.99
CA SER A 7 43.21 17.74 0.45
C SER A 7 42.19 16.87 1.21
N PRO A 8 42.46 16.48 2.48
CA PRO A 8 41.50 15.72 3.28
C PRO A 8 40.10 16.37 3.32
N ALA A 9 40.06 17.71 3.34
CA ALA A 9 38.81 18.46 3.27
C ALA A 9 38.05 18.22 1.95
N THR A 10 38.76 18.21 0.81
CA THR A 10 38.17 17.93 -0.50
C THR A 10 37.59 16.50 -0.58
N GLN A 11 38.29 15.52 0.00
CA GLN A 11 37.81 14.13 0.04
C GLN A 11 36.56 13.99 0.92
N VAL A 12 36.53 14.65 2.08
CA VAL A 12 35.36 14.69 2.96
C VAL A 12 34.16 15.33 2.27
N ILE A 13 34.35 16.48 1.61
CA ILE A 13 33.29 17.15 0.85
C ILE A 13 32.75 16.22 -0.23
N ALA A 14 33.63 15.57 -1.01
CA ALA A 14 33.22 14.64 -2.05
C ALA A 14 32.39 13.45 -1.49
N ALA A 15 32.79 12.90 -0.34
CA ALA A 15 32.06 11.83 0.34
C ALA A 15 30.67 12.30 0.80
N LEU A 16 30.58 13.49 1.40
CA LEU A 16 29.33 14.07 1.87
C LEU A 16 28.38 14.38 0.71
N THR A 17 28.87 14.96 -0.38
CA THR A 17 28.07 15.24 -1.58
C THR A 17 27.53 13.95 -2.19
N ALA A 18 28.37 12.91 -2.33
CA ALA A 18 27.94 11.61 -2.85
C ALA A 18 26.89 10.95 -1.95
N SER A 19 27.08 11.02 -0.62
CA SER A 19 26.13 10.48 0.36
C SER A 19 24.78 11.20 0.30
N ALA A 20 24.80 12.54 0.23
CA ALA A 20 23.60 13.35 0.14
C ALA A 20 22.83 13.11 -1.16
N LEU A 21 23.54 13.00 -2.29
CA LEU A 21 22.92 12.72 -3.58
C LEU A 21 22.31 11.31 -3.63
N TYR A 22 22.99 10.30 -3.08
CA TYR A 22 22.40 8.97 -2.94
C TYR A 22 21.16 8.99 -2.03
N ALA A 23 21.22 9.66 -0.88
CA ALA A 23 20.08 9.78 0.03
C ALA A 23 18.88 10.45 -0.66
N ALA A 24 19.10 11.53 -1.43
CA ALA A 24 18.06 12.16 -2.24
C ALA A 24 17.48 11.19 -3.29
N THR A 25 18.33 10.42 -3.96
CA THR A 25 17.93 9.39 -4.93
C THR A 25 17.08 8.30 -4.28
N TYR A 26 17.51 7.76 -3.14
CA TYR A 26 16.76 6.79 -2.33
C TYR A 26 15.39 7.34 -1.92
N LEU A 27 15.33 8.58 -1.42
CA LEU A 27 14.07 9.19 -1.00
C LEU A 27 13.12 9.40 -2.19
N SER A 28 13.64 9.87 -3.34
CA SER A 28 12.86 9.98 -4.58
C SER A 28 12.30 8.63 -5.02
N PHE A 29 13.14 7.58 -4.97
CA PHE A 29 12.75 6.23 -5.33
C PHE A 29 11.67 5.65 -4.41
N VAL A 30 11.85 5.76 -3.09
CA VAL A 30 10.87 5.27 -2.12
C VAL A 30 9.56 6.06 -2.22
N ARG A 31 9.59 7.35 -2.56
CA ARG A 31 8.38 8.13 -2.88
C ARG A 31 7.65 7.59 -4.11
N LEU A 32 8.40 7.18 -5.15
CA LEU A 32 7.85 6.60 -6.38
C LEU A 32 7.05 5.31 -6.10
N LEU A 33 7.43 4.54 -5.08
CA LEU A 33 6.75 3.30 -4.69
C LEU A 33 5.32 3.50 -4.17
N ARG A 34 4.88 4.74 -3.89
CA ARG A 34 3.47 5.02 -3.54
C ARG A 34 2.51 4.65 -4.68
N TYR A 35 2.93 4.75 -5.94
CA TYR A 35 2.06 4.49 -7.08
C TYR A 35 1.67 3.01 -7.18
N PRO A 36 2.61 2.06 -7.34
CA PRO A 36 2.26 0.64 -7.43
C PRO A 36 1.54 0.14 -6.17
N ARG A 37 1.88 0.69 -5.00
CA ARG A 37 1.18 0.45 -3.72
C ARG A 37 -0.30 0.86 -3.73
N ASN A 38 -0.67 1.85 -4.54
CA ASN A 38 -2.04 2.33 -4.72
C ASN A 38 -2.67 1.79 -6.02
N TRP A 39 -2.25 0.62 -6.51
CA TRP A 39 -2.69 0.03 -7.79
C TRP A 39 -2.49 0.94 -9.02
N ARG A 40 -1.59 1.92 -8.96
CA ARG A 40 -1.37 2.91 -10.02
C ARG A 40 0.00 2.73 -10.66
N LEU A 41 0.10 3.09 -11.94
CA LEU A 41 1.38 3.27 -12.60
C LEU A 41 2.03 4.58 -12.13
N PRO A 42 3.35 4.60 -11.90
CA PRO A 42 4.09 5.83 -11.70
C PRO A 42 3.90 6.82 -12.85
N SER A 43 3.89 8.12 -12.55
CA SER A 43 3.88 9.13 -13.62
C SER A 43 5.23 9.17 -14.33
N LEU A 44 5.21 9.43 -15.64
CA LEU A 44 6.43 9.57 -16.44
C LEU A 44 7.39 10.60 -15.83
N SER A 45 6.87 11.75 -15.39
CA SER A 45 7.66 12.79 -14.73
C SER A 45 8.37 12.32 -13.46
N ALA A 46 7.70 11.51 -12.64
CA ALA A 46 8.27 11.00 -11.39
C ALA A 46 9.34 9.92 -11.65
N CYS A 47 9.11 9.08 -12.67
CA CYS A 47 10.11 8.13 -13.17
C CYS A 47 11.35 8.84 -13.69
N LEU A 48 11.18 9.84 -14.56
CA LEU A 48 12.29 10.60 -15.14
C LEU A 48 13.09 11.34 -14.08
N ALA A 49 12.43 11.99 -13.11
CA ALA A 49 13.11 12.66 -12.01
C ALA A 49 13.96 11.69 -11.16
N THR A 50 13.41 10.52 -10.84
CA THR A 50 14.13 9.50 -10.06
C THR A 50 15.28 8.88 -10.86
N GLY A 51 15.06 8.60 -12.15
CA GLY A 51 16.09 8.09 -13.06
C GLY A 51 17.22 9.09 -13.24
N ALA A 52 16.91 10.38 -13.37
CA ALA A 52 17.92 11.45 -13.45
C ALA A 52 18.76 11.52 -12.18
N LEU A 53 18.16 11.45 -10.99
CA LEU A 53 18.90 11.42 -9.72
C LEU A 53 19.83 10.19 -9.61
N ALA A 54 19.35 9.02 -10.04
CA ALA A 54 20.17 7.81 -10.07
C ALA A 54 21.34 7.93 -11.05
N ALA A 55 21.10 8.45 -12.26
CA ALA A 55 22.13 8.70 -13.25
C ALA A 55 23.16 9.73 -12.76
N LEU A 56 22.71 10.81 -12.10
CA LEU A 56 23.59 11.82 -11.49
C LEU A 56 24.42 11.21 -10.35
N THR A 57 23.85 10.32 -9.54
CA THR A 57 24.59 9.61 -8.49
C THR A 57 25.71 8.77 -9.08
N VAL A 58 25.39 7.97 -10.11
CA VAL A 58 26.37 7.12 -10.81
C VAL A 58 27.46 7.99 -11.47
N ALA A 59 27.06 9.04 -12.20
CA ALA A 59 27.99 9.96 -12.84
C ALA A 59 28.91 10.67 -11.84
N LEU A 60 28.37 11.12 -10.70
CA LEU A 60 29.18 11.73 -9.64
C LEU A 60 30.23 10.77 -9.10
N VAL A 61 29.91 9.48 -8.99
CA VAL A 61 30.84 8.44 -8.51
C VAL A 61 31.90 8.11 -9.57
N SER A 62 31.52 8.03 -10.85
CA SER A 62 32.39 7.50 -11.91
C SER A 62 33.19 8.55 -12.69
N LEU A 63 32.77 9.81 -12.70
CA LEU A 63 33.44 10.86 -13.49
C LEU A 63 34.55 11.55 -12.70
N SER A 64 35.72 11.63 -13.32
CA SER A 64 36.90 12.33 -12.81
C SER A 64 37.54 13.21 -13.91
N PRO A 65 38.43 14.16 -13.56
CA PRO A 65 39.19 14.93 -14.54
C PRO A 65 40.01 14.06 -15.51
N ASP A 66 40.44 12.88 -15.04
CA ASP A 66 41.28 11.94 -15.79
C ASP A 66 40.46 10.95 -16.64
N GLY A 67 39.13 11.09 -16.66
CA GLY A 67 38.20 10.24 -17.41
C GLY A 67 37.23 9.44 -16.53
N ILE A 68 36.78 8.31 -17.04
CA ILE A 68 35.74 7.48 -16.42
C ILE A 68 36.37 6.34 -15.60
N ASP A 69 36.12 6.35 -14.29
CA ASP A 69 36.39 5.22 -13.41
C ASP A 69 35.40 4.08 -13.71
N THR A 70 35.81 3.19 -14.60
CA THR A 70 34.97 2.09 -15.12
C THR A 70 34.56 1.09 -14.03
N PRO A 71 35.45 0.65 -13.12
CA PRO A 71 35.05 -0.14 -11.95
C PRO A 71 34.00 0.55 -11.09
N ALA A 72 34.19 1.83 -10.75
CA ALA A 72 33.22 2.55 -9.92
C ALA A 72 31.89 2.78 -10.63
N LEU A 73 31.90 3.00 -11.95
CA LEU A 73 30.70 3.06 -12.79
C LEU A 73 29.90 1.75 -12.70
N ALA A 74 30.55 0.62 -12.98
CA ALA A 74 29.91 -0.69 -13.01
C ALA A 74 29.33 -1.07 -11.63
N VAL A 75 30.12 -0.88 -10.56
CA VAL A 75 29.68 -1.21 -9.20
C VAL A 75 28.55 -0.30 -8.74
N SER A 76 28.66 1.03 -8.91
CA SER A 76 27.61 1.95 -8.45
C SER A 76 26.30 1.73 -9.18
N ALA A 77 26.32 1.58 -10.50
CA ALA A 77 25.11 1.31 -11.30
C ALA A 77 24.47 -0.04 -10.93
N GLY A 78 25.28 -1.10 -10.88
CA GLY A 78 24.80 -2.45 -10.54
C GLY A 78 24.25 -2.53 -9.12
N PHE A 79 24.97 -1.95 -8.15
CA PHE A 79 24.55 -1.93 -6.75
C PHE A 79 23.23 -1.17 -6.56
N ILE A 80 23.11 0.04 -7.13
CA ILE A 80 21.87 0.83 -7.05
C ILE A 80 20.71 0.06 -7.69
N ALA A 81 20.91 -0.54 -8.86
CA ALA A 81 19.87 -1.32 -9.54
C ALA A 81 19.40 -2.51 -8.69
N VAL A 82 20.34 -3.32 -8.15
CA VAL A 82 20.01 -4.48 -7.32
C VAL A 82 19.32 -4.05 -6.02
N LEU A 83 19.84 -3.02 -5.34
CA LEU A 83 19.25 -2.55 -4.09
C LEU A 83 17.85 -1.97 -4.31
N PHE A 84 17.65 -1.17 -5.36
CA PHE A 84 16.33 -0.62 -5.69
C PHE A 84 15.35 -1.72 -6.07
N TYR A 85 15.82 -2.75 -6.76
CA TYR A 85 15.03 -3.94 -7.06
C TYR A 85 14.56 -4.65 -5.78
N ILE A 86 15.46 -4.83 -4.80
CA ILE A 86 15.13 -5.40 -3.48
C ILE A 86 14.11 -4.52 -2.75
N ILE A 87 14.34 -3.21 -2.70
CA ILE A 87 13.47 -2.25 -1.99
C ILE A 87 12.07 -2.18 -2.63
N ALA A 88 11.96 -2.27 -3.96
CA ALA A 88 10.68 -2.23 -4.66
C ALA A 88 9.90 -3.53 -4.61
N ALA A 89 10.56 -4.67 -4.40
CA ALA A 89 9.92 -5.98 -4.48
C ALA A 89 8.63 -6.10 -3.64
N PRO A 90 8.57 -5.65 -2.36
CA PRO A 90 7.33 -5.68 -1.59
C PRO A 90 6.19 -4.85 -2.18
N ALA A 91 6.48 -3.67 -2.75
CA ALA A 91 5.49 -2.79 -3.37
C ALA A 91 5.00 -3.32 -4.73
N ILE A 92 5.85 -4.06 -5.44
CA ILE A 92 5.50 -4.69 -6.73
C ILE A 92 4.73 -5.99 -6.51
N ALA A 93 5.11 -6.81 -5.52
CA ALA A 93 4.44 -8.06 -5.13
C ALA A 93 3.05 -7.86 -4.49
N PHE A 94 2.51 -6.65 -4.61
CA PHE A 94 1.13 -6.31 -4.36
C PHE A 94 0.21 -6.90 -5.44
N ARG A 95 0.71 -6.98 -6.68
CA ARG A 95 0.11 -7.75 -7.77
C ARG A 95 0.77 -9.12 -7.86
N PRO A 96 0.11 -10.13 -8.49
CA PRO A 96 0.79 -11.35 -8.90
C PRO A 96 2.13 -11.03 -9.55
N ALA A 97 3.23 -11.42 -8.90
CA ALA A 97 4.57 -11.15 -9.37
C ALA A 97 5.32 -12.45 -9.67
N ARG A 98 6.44 -12.34 -10.39
CA ARG A 98 7.32 -13.47 -10.66
C ARG A 98 7.88 -14.03 -9.35
N ARG A 99 8.17 -15.34 -9.31
CA ARG A 99 8.64 -16.05 -8.10
C ARG A 99 9.81 -15.39 -7.37
N HIS A 100 10.75 -14.80 -8.10
CA HIS A 100 11.91 -14.12 -7.49
C HIS A 100 11.53 -12.78 -6.83
N ILE A 101 10.55 -12.03 -7.37
CA ILE A 101 10.03 -10.81 -6.73
C ILE A 101 9.29 -11.18 -5.45
N GLU A 102 8.47 -12.22 -5.50
CA GLU A 102 7.77 -12.77 -4.33
C GLU A 102 8.74 -13.20 -3.21
N PHE A 103 9.86 -13.82 -3.59
CA PHE A 103 10.91 -14.20 -2.67
C PHE A 103 11.56 -12.97 -2.00
N LEU A 104 11.91 -11.95 -2.78
CA LEU A 104 12.46 -10.71 -2.23
C LEU A 104 11.45 -9.96 -1.36
N ALA A 105 10.18 -9.91 -1.78
CA ALA A 105 9.09 -9.31 -1.01
C ALA A 105 8.90 -9.98 0.36
N LYS A 106 9.05 -11.31 0.44
CA LYS A 106 9.04 -12.08 1.69
C LYS A 106 10.19 -11.70 2.65
N HIS A 107 11.30 -11.20 2.11
CA HIS A 107 12.48 -10.79 2.86
C HIS A 107 12.72 -9.27 2.79
N GLY A 108 11.71 -8.46 2.46
CA GLY A 108 11.88 -7.02 2.22
C GLY A 108 12.39 -6.21 3.43
N ASP A 109 12.36 -6.80 4.63
CA ASP A 109 12.93 -6.22 5.84
C ASP A 109 14.41 -6.54 6.07
N THR A 110 14.97 -7.51 5.34
CA THR A 110 16.27 -8.11 5.60
C THR A 110 17.16 -8.24 4.36
N ALA A 111 16.57 -8.38 3.17
CA ALA A 111 17.30 -8.67 1.93
C ALA A 111 18.32 -7.58 1.55
N GLY A 112 18.07 -6.31 1.90
CA GLY A 112 19.04 -5.23 1.70
C GLY A 112 20.38 -5.49 2.41
N LEU A 113 20.36 -6.16 3.56
CA LEU A 113 21.56 -6.51 4.32
C LEU A 113 22.41 -7.59 3.66
N TRP A 114 21.86 -8.36 2.72
CA TRP A 114 22.65 -9.32 1.95
C TRP A 114 23.72 -8.64 1.10
N LEU A 115 23.55 -7.34 0.82
CA LEU A 115 24.53 -6.53 0.09
C LEU A 115 25.67 -5.98 0.97
N LEU A 116 25.66 -6.20 2.30
CA LEU A 116 26.74 -5.73 3.19
C LEU A 116 28.11 -6.30 2.81
N GLY A 117 28.19 -7.62 2.57
CA GLY A 117 29.42 -8.29 2.18
C GLY A 117 29.95 -7.78 0.83
N PRO A 118 29.13 -7.82 -0.25
CA PRO A 118 29.50 -7.25 -1.55
C PRO A 118 29.90 -5.77 -1.48
N ALA A 119 29.19 -4.94 -0.70
CA ALA A 119 29.50 -3.53 -0.54
C ALA A 119 30.85 -3.31 0.15
N LEU A 120 31.14 -4.08 1.21
CA LEU A 120 32.42 -4.02 1.91
C LEU A 120 33.57 -4.42 0.99
N LEU A 121 33.44 -5.56 0.29
CA LEU A 121 34.46 -6.04 -0.64
C LEU A 121 34.73 -5.03 -1.76
N ALA A 122 33.67 -4.47 -2.37
CA ALA A 122 33.82 -3.46 -3.41
C ALA A 122 34.45 -2.16 -2.90
N GLY A 123 34.07 -1.72 -1.69
CA GLY A 123 34.63 -0.52 -1.07
C GLY A 123 36.12 -0.67 -0.72
N LEU A 124 36.58 -1.87 -0.38
CA LEU A 124 38.00 -2.16 -0.14
C LEU A 124 38.80 -2.33 -1.43
N ALA A 125 38.18 -2.90 -2.47
CA ALA A 125 38.86 -3.19 -3.74
C ALA A 125 38.99 -1.96 -4.67
N ILE A 126 38.08 -0.99 -4.56
CA ILE A 126 38.05 0.19 -5.44
C ILE A 126 38.32 1.44 -4.59
N PRO A 127 39.50 2.07 -4.72
CA PRO A 127 39.90 3.24 -3.93
C PRO A 127 39.22 4.52 -4.46
N ASN A 128 37.89 4.56 -4.38
CA ASN A 128 37.06 5.69 -4.78
C ASN A 128 36.19 6.13 -3.60
N ILE A 129 36.53 7.28 -3.01
CA ILE A 129 35.85 7.78 -1.80
C ILE A 129 34.37 8.07 -2.03
N ARG A 130 33.96 8.47 -3.25
CA ARG A 130 32.55 8.72 -3.58
C ARG A 130 31.77 7.42 -3.64
N LEU A 131 32.35 6.37 -4.23
CA LEU A 131 31.76 5.03 -4.25
C LEU A 131 31.61 4.49 -2.82
N GLN A 132 32.68 4.54 -2.02
CA GLN A 132 32.67 4.09 -0.63
C GLN A 132 31.61 4.82 0.19
N ALA A 133 31.47 6.14 -0.01
CA ALA A 133 30.43 6.94 0.64
C ALA A 133 29.02 6.49 0.25
N VAL A 134 28.74 6.27 -1.05
CA VAL A 134 27.44 5.76 -1.55
C VAL A 134 27.12 4.38 -0.97
N LEU A 135 28.06 3.45 -0.98
CA LEU A 135 27.89 2.10 -0.43
C LEU A 135 27.64 2.16 1.08
N GLY A 136 28.41 2.98 1.80
CA GLY A 136 28.30 3.17 3.24
C GLY A 136 26.94 3.74 3.66
N ILE A 137 26.48 4.83 3.03
CA ILE A 137 25.18 5.43 3.35
C ILE A 137 24.02 4.50 2.99
N ALA A 138 24.10 3.78 1.87
CA ALA A 138 23.09 2.81 1.46
C ALA A 138 22.93 1.70 2.50
N MET A 139 24.04 1.14 2.96
CA MET A 139 24.03 0.09 3.97
C MET A 139 23.61 0.60 5.35
N ALA A 140 23.95 1.84 5.71
CA ALA A 140 23.46 2.47 6.93
C ALA A 140 21.93 2.65 6.90
N ILE A 141 21.35 3.03 5.76
CA ILE A 141 19.90 3.11 5.55
C ILE A 141 19.25 1.74 5.72
N GLU A 142 19.78 0.69 5.08
CA GLU A 142 19.22 -0.66 5.17
C GLU A 142 19.34 -1.28 6.57
N LEU A 143 20.47 -1.06 7.26
CA LEU A 143 20.63 -1.47 8.65
C LEU A 143 19.64 -0.77 9.58
N THR A 144 19.47 0.54 9.38
CA THR A 144 18.50 1.34 10.15
C THR A 144 17.07 0.84 9.91
N TRP A 145 16.71 0.56 8.65
CA TRP A 145 15.43 -0.05 8.30
C TRP A 145 15.21 -1.38 9.01
N PHE A 146 16.16 -2.32 8.89
CA PHE A 146 16.08 -3.64 9.54
C PHE A 146 15.91 -3.54 11.06
N LEU A 147 16.73 -2.72 11.72
CA LEU A 147 16.68 -2.57 13.18
C LEU A 147 15.34 -1.98 13.64
N ARG A 148 14.78 -1.02 12.90
CA ARG A 148 13.44 -0.47 13.17
C ARG A 148 12.36 -1.53 13.02
N GLN A 149 12.38 -2.31 11.93
CA GLN A 149 11.39 -3.38 11.72
C GLN A 149 11.49 -4.46 12.79
N ARG A 150 12.70 -4.84 13.18
CA ARG A 150 12.91 -5.81 14.28
C ARG A 150 12.38 -5.30 15.61
N ARG A 151 12.63 -4.04 15.96
CA ARG A 151 12.07 -3.41 17.18
C ARG A 151 10.55 -3.31 17.11
N ALA A 152 10.02 -2.89 15.97
CA ALA A 152 8.59 -2.76 15.73
C ALA A 152 7.85 -4.12 15.85
N GLY A 153 8.44 -5.19 15.32
CA GLY A 153 7.89 -6.54 15.40
C GLY A 153 7.72 -7.07 16.83
N ARG A 154 8.60 -6.67 17.77
CA ARG A 154 8.50 -7.03 19.20
C ARG A 154 7.28 -6.42 19.90
N ARG A 155 6.69 -5.36 19.34
CA ARG A 155 5.53 -4.66 19.91
C ARG A 155 4.19 -5.19 19.40
N ARG A 156 4.19 -6.19 18.51
CA ARG A 156 2.97 -6.79 17.98
C ARG A 156 2.22 -7.54 19.08
N ARG A 157 0.91 -7.32 19.16
CA ARG A 157 0.01 -7.96 20.14
C ARG A 157 -0.51 -9.28 19.59
N LEU A 158 -0.83 -10.22 20.47
CA LEU A 158 -1.47 -11.47 20.08
C LEU A 158 -2.99 -11.27 20.00
N TYR A 159 -3.57 -11.79 18.92
CA TYR A 159 -5.00 -11.82 18.64
C TYR A 159 -5.45 -13.28 18.55
N THR A 160 -6.62 -13.56 19.11
CA THR A 160 -7.32 -14.84 18.90
C THR A 160 -7.98 -14.83 17.53
N LEU A 161 -7.94 -15.97 16.83
CA LEU A 161 -8.71 -16.17 15.61
C LEU A 161 -10.08 -16.74 15.99
N ASN A 162 -11.14 -16.28 15.34
CA ASN A 162 -12.47 -16.88 15.51
C ASN A 162 -12.58 -18.18 14.70
N ASP A 163 -13.66 -18.94 14.91
CA ASP A 163 -13.84 -20.25 14.27
C ASP A 163 -13.82 -20.18 12.74
N HIS A 164 -14.36 -19.10 12.17
CA HIS A 164 -14.36 -18.90 10.72
C HIS A 164 -12.95 -18.59 10.17
N ASP A 165 -12.19 -17.74 10.86
CA ASP A 165 -10.79 -17.45 10.54
C ASP A 165 -9.94 -18.74 10.60
N LEU A 166 -10.18 -19.59 11.62
CA LEU A 166 -9.51 -20.89 11.76
C LEU A 166 -9.89 -21.85 10.62
N SER A 167 -11.18 -22.01 10.33
CA SER A 167 -11.67 -22.88 9.26
C SER A 167 -11.11 -22.52 7.87
N VAL A 168 -11.10 -21.22 7.54
CA VAL A 168 -10.50 -20.72 6.30
C VAL A 168 -9.00 -21.00 6.29
N LEU A 169 -8.30 -20.71 7.38
CA LEU A 169 -6.86 -20.92 7.49
C LEU A 169 -6.47 -22.40 7.36
N GLU A 170 -7.16 -23.31 8.05
CA GLU A 170 -6.93 -24.75 8.01
C GLU A 170 -7.18 -25.32 6.62
N THR A 171 -8.24 -24.84 5.94
CA THR A 171 -8.55 -25.29 4.58
C THR A 171 -7.48 -24.84 3.59
N GLN A 172 -7.05 -23.57 3.64
CA GLN A 172 -5.96 -23.09 2.78
C GLN A 172 -4.64 -23.80 3.10
N ALA A 173 -4.41 -24.17 4.36
CA ALA A 173 -3.26 -24.94 4.80
C ALA A 173 -3.35 -26.44 4.50
N LYS A 174 -4.51 -26.96 4.08
CA LYS A 174 -4.80 -28.39 3.93
C LYS A 174 -4.48 -29.18 5.21
N GLY A 175 -4.78 -28.60 6.37
CA GLY A 175 -4.51 -29.18 7.69
C GLY A 175 -3.07 -29.06 8.20
N ASP A 176 -2.09 -28.64 7.38
CA ASP A 176 -0.69 -28.47 7.82
C ASP A 176 -0.31 -26.98 7.95
N LEU A 177 -0.71 -26.40 9.08
CA LEU A 177 -0.43 -24.99 9.42
C LEU A 177 1.07 -24.70 9.51
N VAL A 178 1.89 -25.66 9.94
CA VAL A 178 3.34 -25.46 10.12
C VAL A 178 4.03 -25.35 8.75
N ALA A 179 3.75 -26.27 7.84
CA ALA A 179 4.26 -26.23 6.48
C ALA A 179 3.73 -25.02 5.71
N PHE A 180 2.43 -24.70 5.87
CA PHE A 180 1.83 -23.51 5.26
C PHE A 180 2.53 -22.22 5.70
N ARG A 181 2.73 -22.05 7.02
CA ARG A 181 3.47 -20.93 7.60
C ARG A 181 4.87 -20.80 7.02
N ARG A 182 5.63 -21.91 6.96
CA ARG A 182 7.02 -21.93 6.46
C ARG A 182 7.10 -21.60 4.97
N ARG A 183 6.23 -22.23 4.17
CA ARG A 183 6.14 -22.04 2.71
C ARG A 183 5.90 -20.57 2.38
N HIS A 184 4.88 -19.98 2.98
CA HIS A 184 4.46 -18.62 2.66
C HIS A 184 5.16 -17.54 3.50
N GLY A 185 5.93 -17.91 4.53
CA GLY A 185 6.68 -16.95 5.33
C GLY A 185 5.82 -16.09 6.26
N ILE A 186 4.72 -16.64 6.77
CA ILE A 186 3.75 -15.92 7.60
C ILE A 186 4.31 -15.81 9.02
N ARG A 187 5.05 -14.73 9.32
CA ARG A 187 5.68 -14.55 10.64
C ARG A 187 4.65 -14.21 11.73
N GLU A 188 3.50 -13.73 11.30
CA GLU A 188 2.36 -13.33 12.10
C GLU A 188 1.60 -14.52 12.68
N LEU A 189 1.61 -15.67 12.00
CA LEU A 189 0.93 -16.87 12.44
C LEU A 189 1.71 -17.53 13.58
N ALA A 190 1.21 -17.36 14.80
CA ALA A 190 1.76 -17.95 16.00
C ALA A 190 1.05 -19.27 16.31
N LEU A 191 1.84 -20.34 16.34
CA LEU A 191 1.40 -21.70 16.65
C LEU A 191 2.12 -22.11 17.93
N SER A 192 1.37 -22.33 19.02
CA SER A 192 1.95 -22.67 20.33
C SER A 192 1.01 -23.61 21.10
N ALA A 193 1.50 -24.77 21.52
CA ALA A 193 0.79 -25.71 22.40
C ALA A 193 -0.68 -25.98 22.01
N GLY A 194 -0.95 -26.18 20.71
CA GLY A 194 -2.31 -26.42 20.19
C GLY A 194 -3.16 -25.17 19.97
N ALA A 195 -2.71 -23.99 20.40
CA ALA A 195 -3.37 -22.72 20.13
C ALA A 195 -2.84 -22.06 18.84
N VAL A 196 -3.77 -21.54 18.05
CA VAL A 196 -3.50 -20.73 16.86
C VAL A 196 -3.83 -19.28 17.16
N SER A 197 -2.87 -18.39 16.99
CA SER A 197 -3.02 -16.95 17.25
C SER A 197 -2.31 -16.10 16.21
N TRP A 198 -2.64 -14.82 16.17
CA TRP A 198 -2.10 -13.87 15.19
C TRP A 198 -1.34 -12.73 15.86
N ARG A 199 -0.10 -12.48 15.44
CA ARG A 199 0.70 -11.33 15.88
C ARG A 199 0.29 -10.10 15.08
N GLY A 200 -0.75 -9.43 15.59
CA GLY A 200 -1.41 -8.30 14.95
C GLY A 200 -0.55 -7.04 14.87
N CYS A 201 -0.91 -6.20 13.90
CA CYS A 201 -0.27 -4.90 13.65
C CYS A 201 -0.94 -3.75 14.42
N GLY A 202 -0.28 -2.60 14.48
CA GLY A 202 -0.80 -1.33 15.00
C GLY A 202 0.05 -0.13 14.53
N LYS A 203 -0.28 1.09 14.96
CA LYS A 203 0.39 2.34 14.49
C LYS A 203 1.92 2.34 14.65
N GLY A 204 2.43 1.62 15.65
CA GLY A 204 3.87 1.50 15.95
C GLY A 204 4.56 0.29 15.32
N THR A 205 3.87 -0.51 14.49
CA THR A 205 4.40 -1.73 13.87
C THR A 205 4.38 -1.62 12.35
N SER A 206 5.03 -2.56 11.64
CA SER A 206 4.74 -2.76 10.23
C SER A 206 3.30 -3.25 10.05
N PRO A 207 2.62 -2.91 8.94
CA PRO A 207 1.30 -3.43 8.63
C PRO A 207 1.35 -4.93 8.37
N CYS A 208 0.21 -5.62 8.53
CA CYS A 208 0.09 -6.98 8.03
C CYS A 208 0.20 -6.96 6.49
N PRO A 209 0.94 -7.90 5.88
CA PRO A 209 0.92 -8.17 4.45
C PRO A 209 -0.44 -8.68 3.92
N PHE A 210 -1.56 -8.01 4.21
CA PHE A 210 -2.88 -8.58 3.93
C PHE A 210 -3.13 -8.83 2.43
N ASN A 211 -2.53 -8.09 1.48
CA ASN A 211 -2.64 -8.48 0.05
C ASN A 211 -2.08 -9.88 -0.22
N LEU A 212 -1.00 -10.26 0.47
CA LEU A 212 -0.54 -11.65 0.43
C LEU A 212 -1.58 -12.56 1.07
N TYR A 213 -2.07 -12.22 2.25
CA TYR A 213 -2.96 -13.12 3.01
C TYR A 213 -4.33 -13.29 2.36
N VAL A 214 -4.98 -12.20 2.01
CA VAL A 214 -6.30 -12.13 1.40
C VAL A 214 -6.21 -12.48 -0.09
N ASN A 215 -5.55 -11.64 -0.89
CA ASN A 215 -5.62 -11.75 -2.35
C ASN A 215 -4.85 -12.96 -2.87
N ARG A 216 -3.67 -13.29 -2.31
CA ARG A 216 -2.84 -14.40 -2.79
C ARG A 216 -3.11 -15.74 -2.11
N LEU A 217 -3.46 -15.74 -0.82
CA LEU A 217 -3.66 -16.97 -0.03
C LEU A 217 -5.12 -17.24 0.31
N GLY A 218 -6.04 -16.33 0.02
CA GLY A 218 -7.47 -16.50 0.29
C GLY A 218 -7.80 -16.61 1.77
N LEU A 219 -6.97 -16.07 2.66
CA LEU A 219 -7.25 -15.97 4.09
C LEU A 219 -8.26 -14.84 4.35
N ASN A 220 -8.92 -14.89 5.50
CA ASN A 220 -9.65 -13.73 6.00
C ASN A 220 -8.68 -12.61 6.37
N THR A 221 -9.17 -11.38 6.27
CA THR A 221 -8.44 -10.20 6.69
C THR A 221 -8.16 -10.29 8.18
N SER A 222 -6.89 -10.21 8.58
CA SER A 222 -6.52 -10.50 9.96
C SER A 222 -7.30 -9.65 10.98
N PRO A 223 -7.60 -10.17 12.19
CA PRO A 223 -8.45 -9.48 13.17
C PRO A 223 -8.03 -8.04 13.46
N CYS A 224 -6.73 -7.81 13.69
CA CYS A 224 -6.19 -6.47 13.90
C CYS A 224 -6.46 -5.52 12.72
N CYS A 225 -6.40 -6.00 11.48
CA CYS A 225 -6.65 -5.16 10.31
C CYS A 225 -8.13 -4.80 10.19
N ARG A 226 -9.04 -5.71 10.53
CA ARG A 226 -10.49 -5.43 10.55
C ARG A 226 -10.84 -4.36 11.59
N GLU A 227 -10.24 -4.45 12.79
CA GLU A 227 -10.37 -3.40 13.82
C GLU A 227 -9.87 -2.04 13.30
N HIS A 228 -8.68 -2.00 12.71
CA HIS A 228 -8.11 -0.75 12.19
C HIS A 228 -8.89 -0.18 11.01
N MET A 229 -9.48 -1.02 10.15
CA MET A 229 -10.37 -0.57 9.07
C MET A 229 -11.69 0.00 9.61
N LYS A 230 -12.24 -0.61 10.67
CA LYS A 230 -13.38 -0.06 11.40
C LYS A 230 -13.04 1.32 11.96
N ASP A 231 -11.96 1.45 12.71
CA ASP A 231 -11.57 2.74 13.30
C ASP A 231 -11.33 3.81 12.22
N LEU A 232 -10.69 3.42 11.12
CA LEU A 232 -10.44 4.30 9.98
C LEU A 232 -11.73 4.73 9.28
N SER A 233 -12.68 3.83 9.05
CA SER A 233 -13.95 4.16 8.38
C SER A 233 -14.79 5.13 9.20
N HIS A 234 -14.90 4.90 10.52
CA HIS A 234 -15.57 5.81 11.44
C HIS A 234 -14.90 7.19 11.49
N HIS A 235 -13.56 7.21 11.54
CA HIS A 235 -12.79 8.44 11.54
C HIS A 235 -13.05 9.29 10.30
N ILE A 236 -13.04 8.66 9.11
CA ILE A 236 -13.24 9.35 7.83
C ILE A 236 -14.68 9.82 7.69
N ALA A 237 -15.66 8.95 7.98
CA ALA A 237 -17.08 9.32 7.89
C ALA A 237 -17.40 10.50 8.82
N SER A 238 -16.88 10.51 10.05
CA SER A 238 -17.03 11.66 10.95
C SER A 238 -16.40 12.92 10.36
N GLY A 239 -15.18 12.83 9.84
CA GLY A 239 -14.50 13.97 9.23
C GLY A 239 -15.25 14.55 8.04
N LEU A 240 -15.76 13.71 7.15
CA LEU A 240 -16.54 14.14 5.99
C LEU A 240 -17.87 14.79 6.40
N ARG A 241 -18.56 14.26 7.41
CA ARG A 241 -19.77 14.88 7.99
C ARG A 241 -19.48 16.26 8.57
N GLU A 242 -18.43 16.38 9.39
CA GLU A 242 -18.02 17.65 10.00
C GLU A 242 -17.62 18.71 8.96
N MET A 243 -17.07 18.27 7.82
CA MET A 243 -16.74 19.14 6.70
C MET A 243 -17.94 19.54 5.83
N GLY A 244 -19.12 18.96 6.07
CA GLY A 244 -20.32 19.18 5.25
C GLY A 244 -20.23 18.56 3.86
N VAL A 245 -19.38 17.55 3.66
CA VAL A 245 -19.19 16.90 2.34
C VAL A 245 -20.26 15.84 2.14
N VAL A 246 -20.96 15.86 1.01
CA VAL A 246 -21.82 14.74 0.60
C VAL A 246 -20.95 13.54 0.27
N HIS A 247 -21.17 12.42 0.96
CA HIS A 247 -20.36 11.21 0.85
C HIS A 247 -21.20 9.95 1.03
N TRP A 248 -20.69 8.80 0.60
CA TRP A 248 -21.34 7.51 0.78
C TRP A 248 -20.33 6.35 0.81
N LEU A 249 -20.71 5.23 1.43
CA LEU A 249 -19.98 3.96 1.29
C LEU A 249 -20.01 3.48 -0.16
N GLU A 250 -18.89 2.95 -0.63
CA GLU A 250 -18.67 2.58 -2.03
C GLU A 250 -18.28 1.09 -2.16
N GLY A 251 -18.45 0.51 -3.35
CA GLY A 251 -17.87 -0.78 -3.71
C GLY A 251 -18.09 -1.93 -2.71
N GLY A 252 -17.00 -2.63 -2.36
CA GLY A 252 -17.02 -3.78 -1.43
C GLY A 252 -17.46 -3.40 -0.02
N THR A 253 -17.14 -2.17 0.41
CA THR A 253 -17.56 -1.62 1.70
C THR A 253 -19.07 -1.44 1.78
N LEU A 254 -19.69 -0.87 0.73
CA LEU A 254 -21.16 -0.80 0.64
C LEU A 254 -21.78 -2.20 0.53
N LEU A 255 -21.15 -3.10 -0.24
CA LEU A 255 -21.61 -4.48 -0.39
C LEU A 255 -21.66 -5.20 0.96
N GLY A 256 -20.63 -5.06 1.80
CA GLY A 256 -20.65 -5.56 3.17
C GLY A 256 -21.77 -4.96 4.00
N ALA A 257 -21.96 -3.64 3.93
CA ALA A 257 -23.02 -2.96 4.67
C ALA A 257 -24.42 -3.48 4.32
N VAL A 258 -24.69 -3.74 3.03
CA VAL A 258 -26.00 -4.18 2.54
C VAL A 258 -26.17 -5.70 2.65
N ARG A 259 -25.28 -6.48 2.03
CA ARG A 259 -25.42 -7.93 1.91
C ARG A 259 -25.08 -8.66 3.21
N GLU A 260 -23.99 -8.25 3.87
CA GLU A 260 -23.53 -8.85 5.13
C GLU A 260 -24.14 -8.17 6.36
N LYS A 261 -25.28 -7.48 6.20
CA LYS A 261 -26.07 -6.90 7.29
C LYS A 261 -25.26 -5.97 8.20
N GLY A 262 -24.44 -5.11 7.60
CA GLY A 262 -23.64 -4.13 8.31
C GLY A 262 -22.23 -4.59 8.69
N ALA A 263 -21.80 -5.77 8.24
CA ALA A 263 -20.44 -6.26 8.44
C ALA A 263 -19.50 -5.85 7.29
N LEU A 264 -18.19 -5.89 7.56
CA LEU A 264 -17.17 -5.85 6.50
C LEU A 264 -17.11 -7.22 5.81
N LEU A 265 -16.84 -7.26 4.50
CA LEU A 265 -16.47 -8.52 3.87
C LEU A 265 -15.27 -9.12 4.62
N VAL A 266 -15.34 -10.38 5.04
CA VAL A 266 -14.28 -10.98 5.89
C VAL A 266 -12.95 -11.15 5.13
N TRP A 267 -12.95 -10.91 3.82
CA TRP A 267 -11.80 -10.84 2.92
C TRP A 267 -11.59 -9.45 2.31
N GLU A 268 -12.04 -8.38 2.96
CA GLU A 268 -11.82 -7.02 2.46
C GLU A 268 -10.37 -6.57 2.66
N ASP A 269 -9.80 -5.88 1.68
CA ASP A 269 -8.41 -5.44 1.69
C ASP A 269 -8.25 -3.91 1.85
N ASP A 270 -9.33 -3.15 1.75
CA ASP A 270 -9.42 -1.72 2.10
C ASP A 270 -10.84 -1.25 2.48
N VAL A 271 -11.04 0.07 2.62
CA VAL A 271 -12.35 0.69 2.83
C VAL A 271 -12.60 1.67 1.69
N ASP A 272 -13.70 1.50 0.94
CA ASP A 272 -14.08 2.40 -0.15
C ASP A 272 -15.14 3.42 0.34
N ILE A 273 -14.85 4.71 0.19
CA ILE A 273 -15.80 5.82 0.41
C ILE A 273 -15.78 6.72 -0.81
N SER A 274 -16.93 7.26 -1.19
CA SER A 274 -17.06 8.21 -2.29
C SER A 274 -17.53 9.56 -1.78
N VAL A 275 -17.10 10.64 -2.44
CA VAL A 275 -17.50 12.02 -2.11
C VAL A 275 -17.91 12.76 -3.37
N LEU A 276 -18.88 13.67 -3.23
CA LEU A 276 -19.28 14.58 -4.29
C LEU A 276 -18.54 15.91 -4.13
N LEU A 277 -17.88 16.36 -5.19
CA LEU A 277 -17.47 17.75 -5.31
C LEU A 277 -18.54 18.56 -6.04
N ASP A 278 -18.73 19.78 -5.57
CA ASP A 278 -19.67 20.76 -6.12
C ASP A 278 -19.09 22.18 -6.02
N GLY A 279 -19.93 23.21 -6.14
CA GLY A 279 -19.50 24.61 -6.06
C GLY A 279 -18.96 25.01 -4.68
N GLU A 280 -19.41 24.37 -3.61
CA GLU A 280 -19.01 24.68 -2.23
C GLU A 280 -17.85 23.80 -1.75
N MET A 281 -17.84 22.54 -2.16
CA MET A 281 -16.81 21.56 -1.82
C MET A 281 -15.86 21.34 -3.00
N THR A 282 -14.76 22.09 -3.01
CA THR A 282 -13.69 21.94 -3.99
C THR A 282 -12.69 20.86 -3.59
N TRP A 283 -11.87 20.42 -4.56
CA TRP A 283 -10.76 19.50 -4.30
C TRP A 283 -9.81 20.04 -3.22
N ASP A 284 -9.43 21.32 -3.30
CA ASP A 284 -8.47 21.92 -2.37
C ASP A 284 -9.02 21.95 -0.93
N ARG A 285 -10.30 22.30 -0.77
CA ARG A 285 -10.98 22.30 0.53
C ARG A 285 -11.04 20.89 1.13
N LEU A 286 -11.44 19.90 0.32
CA LEU A 286 -11.48 18.50 0.74
C LEU A 286 -10.08 17.99 1.13
N ALA A 287 -9.09 18.22 0.25
CA ALA A 287 -7.73 17.74 0.43
C ALA A 287 -7.06 18.37 1.66
N ALA A 288 -7.24 19.68 1.88
CA ALA A 288 -6.72 20.37 3.05
C ALA A 288 -7.36 19.84 4.35
N GLY A 289 -8.69 19.71 4.39
CA GLY A 289 -9.39 19.22 5.58
C GLY A 289 -9.02 17.79 5.96
N LEU A 290 -8.94 16.90 4.98
CA LEU A 290 -8.50 15.51 5.20
C LEU A 290 -7.03 15.43 5.63
N ALA A 291 -6.14 16.22 5.01
CA ALA A 291 -4.73 16.23 5.35
C ALA A 291 -4.47 16.79 6.76
N GLU A 292 -5.15 17.86 7.15
CA GLU A 292 -5.05 18.46 8.48
C GLU A 292 -5.56 17.48 9.56
N ARG A 293 -6.76 16.92 9.36
CA ARG A 293 -7.33 15.92 10.27
C ARG A 293 -6.44 14.69 10.38
N GLY A 294 -5.97 14.17 9.24
CA GLY A 294 -5.06 13.02 9.21
C GLY A 294 -3.75 13.31 9.96
N ALA A 295 -3.17 14.50 9.79
CA ALA A 295 -1.97 14.89 10.52
C ALA A 295 -2.17 14.92 12.04
N ARG A 296 -3.32 15.44 12.50
CA ARG A 296 -3.68 15.51 13.92
C ARG A 296 -3.94 14.13 14.53
N GLU A 297 -4.57 13.25 13.79
CA GLU A 297 -5.15 11.98 14.29
C GLU A 297 -4.28 10.76 13.94
N GLY A 298 -3.14 11.00 13.30
CA GLY A 298 -2.15 9.98 13.01
C GLY A 298 -2.48 9.11 11.79
N TYR A 299 -3.05 9.69 10.73
CA TYR A 299 -3.31 9.04 9.44
C TYR A 299 -2.54 9.75 8.32
N PHE A 300 -1.98 8.98 7.39
CA PHE A 300 -1.28 9.55 6.25
C PHE A 300 -2.22 9.75 5.06
N VAL A 301 -2.21 10.93 4.46
CA VAL A 301 -3.04 11.23 3.27
C VAL A 301 -2.15 11.36 2.03
N ASP A 302 -2.42 10.55 1.01
CA ASP A 302 -1.86 10.70 -0.33
C ASP A 302 -2.91 11.26 -1.30
N LEU A 303 -2.52 12.32 -2.02
CA LEU A 303 -3.38 13.07 -2.92
C LEU A 303 -3.04 12.76 -4.37
N PHE A 304 -4.04 12.33 -5.16
CA PHE A 304 -3.92 12.03 -6.58
C PHE A 304 -4.97 12.80 -7.40
N GLU A 305 -4.89 14.13 -7.37
CA GLU A 305 -5.86 15.04 -8.01
C GLU A 305 -6.16 14.71 -9.48
N LYS A 306 -5.10 14.54 -10.30
CA LYS A 306 -5.26 14.19 -11.72
C LYS A 306 -6.02 12.88 -11.94
N LYS A 307 -6.07 12.01 -10.92
CA LYS A 307 -6.79 10.74 -10.94
C LYS A 307 -8.13 10.78 -10.19
N GLY A 308 -8.51 11.90 -9.56
CA GLY A 308 -9.73 12.03 -8.79
C GLY A 308 -9.78 11.04 -7.63
N PHE A 309 -8.71 10.98 -6.83
CA PHE A 309 -8.55 9.95 -5.81
C PHE A 309 -7.68 10.42 -4.65
N ILE A 310 -8.09 10.06 -3.43
CA ILE A 310 -7.34 10.28 -2.20
C ILE A 310 -7.21 8.93 -1.48
N SER A 311 -6.01 8.61 -1.00
CA SER A 311 -5.78 7.44 -0.14
C SER A 311 -5.49 7.92 1.26
N ILE A 312 -6.17 7.35 2.25
CA ILE A 312 -5.92 7.61 3.68
C ILE A 312 -5.42 6.33 4.32
N SER A 313 -4.17 6.32 4.75
CA SER A 313 -3.50 5.18 5.35
C SER A 313 -3.59 5.21 6.86
N PHE A 314 -3.80 4.04 7.47
CA PHE A 314 -3.68 3.84 8.91
C PHE A 314 -2.28 4.17 9.44
N ASP A 315 -1.23 4.03 8.64
CA ASP A 315 0.13 4.43 9.04
C ASP A 315 0.20 5.93 9.41
N PRO A 316 0.82 6.29 10.54
CA PRO A 316 0.94 7.68 10.93
C PRO A 316 1.93 8.45 10.04
N PRO A 317 1.74 9.77 9.88
CA PRO A 317 2.73 10.60 9.21
C PRO A 317 4.05 10.57 9.97
N LYS A 318 5.11 10.18 9.25
CA LYS A 318 6.47 10.14 9.79
C LYS A 318 7.21 11.45 9.53
N PRO A 319 8.12 11.86 10.43
CA PRO A 319 8.97 13.02 10.20
C PRO A 319 9.90 12.80 9.01
N TRP A 320 10.37 13.90 8.42
CA TRP A 320 11.45 13.88 7.45
C TRP A 320 12.74 13.30 8.07
N PRO A 321 13.52 12.46 7.37
CA PRO A 321 13.34 11.99 5.99
C PRO A 321 12.55 10.68 5.85
N PHE A 322 12.03 10.09 6.92
CA PHE A 322 11.44 8.74 6.92
C PHE A 322 9.99 8.68 6.44
N ARG A 323 9.43 9.82 6.03
CA ARG A 323 8.03 9.98 5.58
C ARG A 323 7.58 8.93 4.57
N TRP A 324 8.44 8.55 3.64
CA TRP A 324 8.07 7.67 2.53
C TRP A 324 8.42 6.20 2.74
N GLU A 325 9.17 5.84 3.79
CA GLU A 325 9.61 4.46 4.02
C GLU A 325 8.45 3.47 4.16
N ARG A 326 7.25 3.94 4.50
CA ARG A 326 6.05 3.08 4.51
C ARG A 326 5.75 2.46 3.14
N ASN A 327 6.15 3.10 2.05
CA ASN A 327 5.95 2.59 0.69
C ASN A 327 6.78 1.33 0.40
N ARG A 328 7.74 0.98 1.28
CA ARG A 328 8.51 -0.27 1.21
C ARG A 328 7.73 -1.49 1.71
N PHE A 329 6.57 -1.31 2.34
CA PHE A 329 5.80 -2.42 2.90
C PHE A 329 4.91 -3.11 1.86
N ARG A 330 4.64 -4.39 2.13
CA ARG A 330 3.80 -5.28 1.31
C ARG A 330 2.28 -5.13 1.55
N GLY A 331 1.88 -4.33 2.54
CA GLY A 331 0.47 -4.06 2.87
C GLY A 331 0.25 -2.65 3.40
N GLU A 332 -1.00 -2.19 3.38
CA GLU A 332 -1.43 -0.87 3.90
C GLU A 332 -2.89 -0.91 4.30
N ILE A 333 -3.20 -0.81 5.59
CA ILE A 333 -4.60 -0.63 5.97
C ILE A 333 -4.97 0.78 5.50
N ARG A 334 -5.91 0.89 4.57
CA ARG A 334 -6.23 2.14 3.91
C ARG A 334 -7.72 2.29 3.69
N ALA A 335 -8.09 3.53 3.45
CA ALA A 335 -9.36 3.90 2.86
C ALA A 335 -9.12 4.67 1.57
N ASP A 336 -9.88 4.30 0.55
CA ASP A 336 -9.85 4.82 -0.79
C ASP A 336 -11.03 5.78 -0.95
N ILE A 337 -10.73 7.06 -1.18
CA ILE A 337 -11.75 8.09 -1.43
C ILE A 337 -11.84 8.37 -2.92
N ALA A 338 -12.96 7.98 -3.52
CA ALA A 338 -13.26 8.26 -4.92
C ALA A 338 -14.02 9.58 -5.07
N ILE A 339 -13.60 10.38 -6.05
CA ILE A 339 -14.16 11.71 -6.28
C ILE A 339 -15.19 11.67 -7.40
N TYR A 340 -16.41 12.10 -7.08
CA TYR A 340 -17.52 12.29 -8.01
C TYR A 340 -17.78 13.76 -8.30
N ARG A 341 -18.35 14.03 -9.48
CA ARG A 341 -18.90 15.32 -9.89
C ARG A 341 -20.24 15.12 -10.56
N GLN A 342 -21.10 16.14 -10.52
CA GLN A 342 -22.31 16.14 -11.34
C GLN A 342 -21.94 16.35 -12.81
N ALA A 343 -22.57 15.58 -13.69
CA ALA A 343 -22.44 15.71 -15.14
C ALA A 343 -23.77 15.34 -15.82
N THR A 344 -23.85 15.66 -17.12
CA THR A 344 -24.90 15.14 -18.01
C THR A 344 -24.24 14.20 -19.00
N SER A 345 -24.78 13.00 -19.15
CA SER A 345 -24.30 12.02 -20.14
C SER A 345 -25.50 11.36 -20.80
N PHE A 346 -25.52 11.32 -22.12
CA PHE A 346 -26.63 10.79 -22.93
C PHE A 346 -27.99 11.41 -22.58
N GLY A 347 -28.01 12.71 -22.25
CA GLY A 347 -29.21 13.44 -21.83
C GLY A 347 -29.64 13.22 -20.38
N GLU A 348 -28.99 12.32 -19.65
CA GLU A 348 -29.33 11.98 -18.26
C GLU A 348 -28.40 12.64 -17.25
N ALA A 349 -28.92 13.02 -16.09
CA ALA A 349 -28.12 13.54 -14.98
C ALA A 349 -27.40 12.41 -14.26
N VAL A 350 -26.06 12.45 -14.25
CA VAL A 350 -25.23 11.40 -13.66
C VAL A 350 -24.26 11.97 -12.62
N LEU A 351 -23.84 11.12 -11.68
CA LEU A 351 -22.63 11.35 -10.90
C LEU A 351 -21.47 10.60 -11.53
N GLU A 352 -20.43 11.33 -11.91
CA GLU A 352 -19.30 10.81 -12.66
C GLU A 352 -17.99 10.83 -11.86
N ARG A 353 -17.22 9.75 -11.96
CA ARG A 353 -15.84 9.61 -11.47
C ARG A 353 -14.88 9.30 -12.61
N ARG A 354 -13.59 9.57 -12.39
CA ARG A 354 -12.51 9.33 -13.38
C ARG A 354 -12.02 7.88 -13.46
N SER A 355 -12.30 7.07 -12.44
CA SER A 355 -11.75 5.71 -12.35
C SER A 355 -12.85 4.68 -12.45
N HIS A 356 -12.59 3.62 -13.21
CA HIS A 356 -13.52 2.50 -13.37
C HIS A 356 -13.73 1.74 -12.04
N LYS A 357 -14.96 1.29 -11.79
CA LYS A 357 -15.34 0.42 -10.66
C LYS A 357 -16.48 -0.50 -11.10
N GLY A 358 -16.36 -1.80 -10.80
CA GLY A 358 -17.40 -2.78 -11.16
C GLY A 358 -17.72 -2.77 -12.66
N ALA A 359 -19.00 -2.83 -13.00
CA ALA A 359 -19.54 -2.67 -14.35
C ALA A 359 -20.08 -1.25 -14.62
N MET A 360 -19.56 -0.23 -13.93
CA MET A 360 -20.04 1.14 -14.07
C MET A 360 -19.92 1.64 -15.52
N PRO A 361 -21.00 2.19 -16.10
CA PRO A 361 -21.02 2.59 -17.51
C PRO A 361 -20.09 3.77 -17.77
N ALA A 362 -19.48 3.76 -18.96
CA ALA A 362 -18.72 4.90 -19.45
C ALA A 362 -19.65 6.07 -19.79
N THR A 363 -19.17 7.29 -19.56
CA THR A 363 -19.87 8.53 -19.92
C THR A 363 -19.30 9.15 -21.19
N GLU A 364 -20.02 10.10 -21.80
CA GLU A 364 -19.57 10.81 -23.01
C GLU A 364 -18.31 11.65 -22.79
N SER A 365 -18.01 12.01 -21.54
CA SER A 365 -16.81 12.75 -21.16
C SER A 365 -15.55 11.85 -21.05
N GLY A 366 -15.71 10.53 -21.20
CA GLY A 366 -14.66 9.53 -20.97
C GLY A 366 -14.47 9.13 -19.51
N GLY A 367 -15.39 9.53 -18.62
CA GLY A 367 -15.47 9.07 -17.24
C GLY A 367 -16.33 7.81 -17.07
N TYR A 368 -16.71 7.54 -15.82
CA TYR A 368 -17.63 6.46 -15.46
C TYR A 368 -18.71 7.01 -14.52
N GLY A 369 -19.97 6.72 -14.81
CA GLY A 369 -21.10 7.41 -14.20
C GLY A 369 -22.17 6.49 -13.68
N VAL A 370 -22.97 7.00 -12.74
CA VAL A 370 -24.21 6.38 -12.29
C VAL A 370 -25.33 7.42 -12.33
N PRO A 371 -26.58 7.03 -12.59
CA PRO A 371 -27.72 7.95 -12.52
C PRO A 371 -27.79 8.65 -11.16
N ARG A 372 -27.99 9.97 -11.18
CA ARG A 372 -27.89 10.83 -10.00
C ARG A 372 -28.87 10.41 -8.90
N GLU A 373 -30.08 10.04 -9.27
CA GLU A 373 -31.19 9.65 -8.40
C GLU A 373 -30.99 8.31 -7.68
N ILE A 374 -30.08 7.45 -8.17
CA ILE A 374 -29.67 6.24 -7.47
C ILE A 374 -28.81 6.60 -6.25
N VAL A 375 -28.05 7.69 -6.31
CA VAL A 375 -27.13 8.11 -5.25
C VAL A 375 -27.70 9.19 -4.35
N LEU A 376 -28.36 10.22 -4.93
CA LEU A 376 -28.78 11.42 -4.22
C LEU A 376 -30.31 11.51 -4.04
N PRO A 377 -30.79 12.08 -2.92
CA PRO A 377 -30.01 12.38 -1.71
C PRO A 377 -29.48 11.09 -1.07
N THR A 378 -28.33 11.15 -0.40
CA THR A 378 -27.77 9.96 0.26
C THR A 378 -28.71 9.47 1.37
N SER A 379 -28.79 8.16 1.55
CA SER A 379 -29.52 7.52 2.66
C SER A 379 -28.55 7.10 3.78
N THR A 380 -29.05 6.35 4.77
CA THR A 380 -28.25 5.82 5.89
C THR A 380 -28.30 4.30 5.91
N VAL A 381 -27.16 3.67 6.19
CA VAL A 381 -27.03 2.22 6.40
C VAL A 381 -26.23 1.94 7.68
N ARG A 382 -26.56 0.84 8.37
CA ARG A 382 -25.75 0.34 9.48
C ARG A 382 -24.49 -0.32 8.93
N PHE A 383 -23.33 0.08 9.44
CA PHE A 383 -22.06 -0.53 9.09
C PHE A 383 -21.10 -0.45 10.26
N LEU A 384 -20.46 -1.57 10.59
CA LEU A 384 -19.46 -1.71 11.66
C LEU A 384 -19.88 -1.06 12.99
N GLY A 385 -21.16 -1.21 13.34
CA GLY A 385 -21.75 -0.69 14.58
C GLY A 385 -22.12 0.80 14.59
N GLY A 386 -22.03 1.52 13.46
CA GLY A 386 -22.50 2.91 13.36
C GLY A 386 -23.38 3.18 12.15
N ASP A 387 -23.83 4.44 12.04
CA ASP A 387 -24.60 4.95 10.91
C ASP A 387 -23.66 5.61 9.90
N PHE A 388 -23.75 5.13 8.65
CA PHE A 388 -22.96 5.62 7.54
C PHE A 388 -23.87 6.10 6.42
N ALA A 389 -23.45 7.14 5.72
CA ALA A 389 -24.12 7.56 4.51
C ALA A 389 -23.93 6.50 3.40
N CYS A 390 -24.99 6.23 2.64
CA CYS A 390 -24.99 5.31 1.51
C CYS A 390 -25.74 5.94 0.31
N PRO A 391 -25.65 5.38 -0.90
CA PRO A 391 -26.51 5.79 -2.01
C PRO A 391 -28.00 5.74 -1.63
N ASN A 392 -28.81 6.63 -2.20
CA ASN A 392 -30.27 6.67 -2.01
C ASN A 392 -30.95 5.30 -2.22
N ARG A 393 -30.48 4.56 -3.24
CA ARG A 393 -30.95 3.21 -3.61
C ARG A 393 -29.76 2.25 -3.62
N PRO A 394 -29.29 1.78 -2.45
CA PRO A 394 -28.03 1.07 -2.34
C PRO A 394 -28.03 -0.27 -3.08
N GLU A 395 -29.16 -0.98 -3.12
CA GLU A 395 -29.30 -2.24 -3.88
C GLU A 395 -29.23 -2.00 -5.39
N ALA A 396 -29.89 -0.95 -5.91
CA ALA A 396 -29.82 -0.61 -7.33
C ALA A 396 -28.40 -0.17 -7.73
N TYR A 397 -27.71 0.55 -6.83
CA TYR A 397 -26.31 0.93 -7.00
C TYR A 397 -25.40 -0.30 -7.07
N LEU A 398 -25.53 -1.24 -6.12
CA LEU A 398 -24.76 -2.49 -6.12
C LEU A 398 -25.08 -3.39 -7.32
N GLN A 399 -26.35 -3.45 -7.74
CA GLN A 399 -26.75 -4.21 -8.91
C GLN A 399 -26.17 -3.63 -10.21
N LEU A 400 -26.06 -2.31 -10.32
CA LEU A 400 -25.35 -1.66 -11.43
C LEU A 400 -23.86 -2.02 -11.44
N LEU A 401 -23.22 -2.07 -10.26
CA LEU A 401 -21.78 -2.37 -10.17
C LEU A 401 -21.44 -3.85 -10.36
N TYR A 402 -22.27 -4.75 -9.83
CA TYR A 402 -21.92 -6.17 -9.65
C TYR A 402 -22.93 -7.14 -10.25
N GLY A 403 -24.07 -6.67 -10.77
CA GLY A 403 -25.15 -7.54 -11.23
C GLY A 403 -25.84 -8.24 -10.06
N ASP A 404 -25.88 -9.57 -10.06
CA ASP A 404 -26.38 -10.34 -8.93
C ASP A 404 -25.37 -10.34 -7.77
N PHE A 405 -25.43 -9.29 -6.95
CA PHE A 405 -24.52 -9.11 -5.82
C PHE A 405 -24.82 -10.02 -4.62
N ALA A 406 -25.98 -10.71 -4.61
CA ALA A 406 -26.30 -11.70 -3.58
C ALA A 406 -25.38 -12.93 -3.71
N LYS A 407 -24.95 -13.24 -4.93
CA LYS A 407 -23.93 -14.25 -5.18
C LYS A 407 -22.57 -13.78 -4.68
N THR A 408 -21.91 -14.62 -3.89
CA THR A 408 -20.54 -14.35 -3.44
C THR A 408 -19.55 -14.63 -4.56
N GLU A 409 -18.80 -13.61 -4.95
CA GLU A 409 -17.69 -13.71 -5.90
C GLU A 409 -16.39 -13.16 -5.29
N TYR A 410 -15.33 -13.97 -5.30
CA TYR A 410 -14.02 -13.58 -4.75
C TYR A 410 -13.14 -12.95 -5.84
N THR A 411 -13.58 -11.80 -6.38
CA THR A 411 -12.98 -11.14 -7.55
C THR A 411 -11.51 -10.72 -7.36
N TYR A 412 -11.08 -10.47 -6.12
CA TYR A 412 -9.70 -10.06 -5.79
C TYR A 412 -8.83 -11.17 -5.21
N ILE A 413 -9.38 -12.39 -5.06
CA ILE A 413 -8.64 -13.55 -4.55
C ILE A 413 -8.21 -14.41 -5.75
N ASP A 414 -6.96 -14.89 -5.70
CA ASP A 414 -6.43 -15.82 -6.69
C ASP A 414 -7.36 -17.02 -6.90
N ALA A 415 -7.53 -17.46 -8.15
CA ALA A 415 -8.50 -18.47 -8.55
C ALA A 415 -8.42 -19.78 -7.74
N GLY A 416 -7.21 -20.22 -7.37
CA GLY A 416 -7.01 -21.43 -6.54
C GLY A 416 -7.58 -21.28 -5.13
N PRO A 417 -7.07 -20.33 -4.32
CA PRO A 417 -7.62 -20.02 -3.01
C PRO A 417 -9.11 -19.64 -3.04
N ALA A 418 -9.58 -18.90 -4.05
CA ALA A 418 -11.00 -18.55 -4.22
C ALA A 418 -11.88 -19.81 -4.37
N LYS A 419 -11.45 -20.78 -5.18
CA LYS A 419 -12.14 -22.08 -5.32
C LYS A 419 -12.17 -22.87 -4.02
N ALA A 420 -11.11 -22.79 -3.20
CA ALA A 420 -11.09 -23.42 -1.89
C ALA A 420 -12.10 -22.77 -0.94
N ARG A 421 -12.17 -21.43 -0.90
CA ARG A 421 -13.16 -20.69 -0.09
C ARG A 421 -14.59 -21.00 -0.48
N ALA A 422 -14.90 -20.96 -1.77
CA ALA A 422 -16.26 -21.21 -2.27
C ALA A 422 -16.84 -22.55 -1.80
N ARG A 423 -15.99 -23.57 -1.60
CA ARG A 423 -16.42 -24.88 -1.07
C ARG A 423 -16.78 -24.83 0.41
N ILE A 424 -16.05 -24.05 1.21
CA ILE A 424 -16.28 -23.88 2.65
C ILE A 424 -17.56 -23.10 2.86
N ASP A 425 -17.69 -21.95 2.19
CA ASP A 425 -18.83 -21.06 2.39
C ASP A 425 -20.14 -21.70 1.91
N ALA A 426 -20.07 -22.55 0.87
CA ALA A 426 -21.19 -23.40 0.45
C ALA A 426 -21.54 -24.50 1.48
N ALA A 427 -20.56 -25.06 2.20
CA ALA A 427 -20.79 -26.07 3.23
C ALA A 427 -21.30 -25.47 4.56
N ALA A 428 -20.99 -24.20 4.83
CA ALA A 428 -21.38 -23.48 6.04
C ALA A 428 -22.82 -22.91 6.00
N GLY A 429 -23.49 -22.92 4.85
CA GLY A 429 -24.91 -22.54 4.71
C GLY A 429 -25.23 -21.04 4.69
N ASN A 430 -24.25 -20.17 4.89
CA ASN A 430 -24.16 -18.74 4.54
C ASN A 430 -22.90 -18.17 5.22
N PRO A 431 -22.29 -17.08 4.72
CA PRO A 431 -21.16 -16.47 5.41
C PRO A 431 -21.60 -15.97 6.80
N PRO A 432 -20.80 -16.20 7.86
CA PRO A 432 -21.10 -15.65 9.18
C PRO A 432 -20.97 -14.13 9.14
N VAL A 433 -22.03 -13.44 9.56
CA VAL A 433 -22.02 -12.00 9.88
C VAL A 433 -21.15 -11.81 11.11
N LEU A 434 -20.10 -10.98 11.02
CA LEU A 434 -19.25 -10.57 12.15
C LEU A 434 -19.63 -9.19 12.66
#